data_AF-A0A6M2C308-F1
#
_entry.id   AF-A0A6M2C308-F1
#
_cell.length_a   1.000
_cell.length_b   1.000
_cell.length_c   1.000
_cell.angle_alpha   90.00
_cell.angle_beta   90.00
_cell.angle_gamma   90.00
#
_symmetry.space_group_name_H-M   'P 1'
#
loop_
_entity.id
_entity.type
_entity.pdbx_description
1 polymer ?
#
loop_
_entity_poly.entity_id
_entity_poly.type
_entity_poly.pdbx_seq_one_letter_code
_entity_poly.pdbx_strand_id
1 'polypeptide(L)'
;MENLKRKPTTDFNWEAQWQQLYILSENWYSDLHFYKDDLRFLYALIEKYFMKLNHNGNLDEMREIAKELSQENKACEELLDKTALHLKHLAGLIDAPYKYDSHQCRNEHEKLENEIAFFVKKFRKNKKAIFSITEKVMKKEIQKRLTQ
;
A
#
# COMPACT_ATOMS: atom_id res chain seq x y z
N MET A 1 -0.08 -21.46 14.57
CA MET A 1 -0.31 -20.05 14.19
C MET A 1 -0.74 -20.03 12.72
N GLU A 2 -2.03 -20.24 12.46
CA GLU A 2 -2.63 -20.10 11.13
C GLU A 2 -4.09 -19.72 11.36
N ASN A 3 -4.46 -18.45 11.16
CA ASN A 3 -5.85 -18.00 11.01
C ASN A 3 -5.92 -16.52 10.57
N LEU A 4 -5.33 -16.17 9.42
CA LEU A 4 -5.49 -14.83 8.81
C LEU A 4 -5.83 -14.89 7.31
N LYS A 5 -6.52 -15.96 6.86
CA LYS A 5 -6.90 -16.11 5.44
C LYS A 5 -8.34 -16.61 5.25
N ARG A 6 -9.32 -15.91 5.83
CA ARG A 6 -10.66 -15.93 5.25
C ARG A 6 -11.05 -14.48 4.97
N LYS A 7 -10.97 -14.12 3.68
CA LYS A 7 -11.64 -12.91 3.17
C LYS A 7 -13.12 -13.08 3.52
N PRO A 8 -13.76 -12.14 4.24
CA PRO A 8 -15.20 -12.20 4.45
C PRO A 8 -15.89 -12.22 3.08
N THR A 9 -16.81 -13.15 2.90
CA THR A 9 -17.68 -13.21 1.73
C THR A 9 -18.49 -11.90 1.63
N THR A 10 -18.83 -11.49 0.41
CA THR A 10 -19.54 -10.26 0.05
C THR A 10 -20.80 -9.94 0.89
N ASP A 11 -21.40 -10.93 1.56
CA ASP A 11 -22.54 -10.76 2.47
C ASP A 11 -22.18 -10.16 3.84
N PHE A 12 -20.92 -10.25 4.29
CA PHE A 12 -20.50 -9.73 5.60
C PHE A 12 -20.69 -8.20 5.71
N ASN A 13 -20.54 -7.47 4.60
CA ASN A 13 -20.70 -6.01 4.57
C ASN A 13 -22.16 -5.55 4.80
N TRP A 14 -23.16 -6.40 4.56
CA TRP A 14 -24.56 -6.04 4.74
C TRP A 14 -25.09 -6.32 6.16
N GLU A 15 -24.42 -7.20 6.91
CA GLU A 15 -24.83 -7.56 8.29
C GLU A 15 -23.89 -7.02 9.38
N ALA A 16 -22.67 -6.60 9.01
CA ALA A 16 -21.71 -6.06 9.97
C ALA A 16 -22.23 -4.79 10.66
N GLN A 17 -22.08 -4.77 12.00
CA GLN A 17 -22.33 -3.59 12.82
C GLN A 17 -21.30 -2.50 12.50
N TRP A 18 -21.69 -1.22 12.57
CA TRP A 18 -20.82 -0.09 12.24
C TRP A 18 -19.47 -0.11 12.98
N GLN A 19 -19.45 -0.60 14.22
CA GLN A 19 -18.25 -0.80 15.03
C GLN A 19 -17.25 -1.79 14.39
N GLN A 20 -17.74 -2.85 13.76
CA GLN A 20 -16.87 -3.83 13.08
C GLN A 20 -16.25 -3.22 11.82
N LEU A 21 -17.04 -2.50 11.03
CA LEU A 21 -16.54 -1.77 9.86
C LEU A 21 -15.53 -0.68 10.25
N TYR A 22 -15.73 -0.05 11.41
CA TYR A 22 -14.80 0.92 11.97
C TYR A 22 -13.46 0.28 12.32
N ILE A 23 -13.47 -0.83 13.08
CA ILE A 23 -12.26 -1.57 13.44
C ILE A 23 -11.51 -2.07 12.20
N LEU A 24 -12.23 -2.57 11.19
CA LEU A 24 -11.63 -2.98 9.92
C LEU A 24 -10.95 -1.80 9.21
N SER A 25 -11.62 -0.64 9.17
CA SER A 25 -11.08 0.58 8.55
C SER A 25 -9.88 1.14 9.32
N GLU A 26 -9.83 1.00 10.65
CA GLU A 26 -8.66 1.37 11.47
C GLU A 26 -7.46 0.50 11.14
N ASN A 27 -7.66 -0.81 11.00
CA ASN A 27 -6.59 -1.72 10.58
C ASN A 27 -6.06 -1.34 9.19
N TRP A 28 -6.94 -1.03 8.24
CA TRP A 28 -6.54 -0.54 6.92
C TRP A 28 -5.75 0.76 7.00
N TYR A 29 -6.17 1.71 7.83
CA TYR A 29 -5.48 2.98 8.00
C TYR A 29 -4.07 2.77 8.57
N SER A 30 -3.94 1.91 9.58
CA SER A 30 -2.63 1.51 10.13
C SER A 30 -1.76 0.83 9.07
N ASP A 31 -2.29 -0.16 8.35
CA ASP A 31 -1.57 -0.85 7.28
C ASP A 31 -1.09 0.10 6.18
N LEU A 32 -1.91 1.08 5.78
CA LEU A 32 -1.54 2.11 4.80
C LEU A 32 -0.37 2.97 5.29
N HIS A 33 -0.29 3.31 6.58
CA HIS A 33 0.89 3.98 7.14
C HIS A 33 2.14 3.11 7.07
N PHE A 34 2.03 1.81 7.36
CA PHE A 34 3.15 0.87 7.17
C PHE A 34 3.59 0.81 5.71
N TYR A 35 2.66 0.76 4.76
CA TYR A 35 2.98 0.78 3.33
C TYR A 35 3.65 2.09 2.90
N LYS A 36 3.22 3.23 3.45
CA LYS A 36 3.85 4.54 3.19
C LYS A 36 5.31 4.55 3.64
N ASP A 37 5.59 4.04 4.84
CA ASP A 37 6.97 3.91 5.33
C ASP A 37 7.81 2.97 4.47
N ASP A 38 7.24 1.84 4.06
CA ASP A 38 7.86 0.88 3.16
C ASP A 38 8.19 1.53 1.79
N LEU A 39 7.27 2.31 1.22
CA LEU A 39 7.48 3.03 -0.04
C LEU A 39 8.62 4.04 0.06
N ARG A 40 8.68 4.80 1.17
CA ARG A 40 9.80 5.72 1.46
C ARG A 40 11.12 4.97 1.53
N PHE A 41 11.15 3.82 2.19
CA PHE A 41 12.34 2.98 2.25
C PHE A 41 12.77 2.47 0.87
N LEU A 42 11.82 1.96 0.06
CA LEU A 42 12.10 1.44 -1.29
C LEU A 42 12.63 2.55 -2.21
N TYR A 43 12.07 3.75 -2.12
CA TYR A 43 12.54 4.90 -2.87
C TYR A 43 13.99 5.25 -2.52
N ALA A 44 14.30 5.36 -1.22
CA ALA A 44 15.67 5.60 -0.75
C ALA A 44 16.65 4.47 -1.15
N LEU A 45 16.17 3.23 -1.17
CA LEU A 45 16.96 2.07 -1.62
C LEU A 45 17.36 2.23 -3.08
N ILE A 46 16.41 2.58 -3.96
CA ILE A 46 16.69 2.79 -5.38
C ILE A 46 17.63 3.96 -5.59
N GLU A 47 17.40 5.11 -4.97
CA GLU A 47 18.29 6.27 -5.10
C GLU A 47 19.73 5.95 -4.72
N LYS A 48 19.93 5.20 -3.64
CA LYS A 48 21.26 4.75 -3.20
C LYS A 48 21.98 3.90 -4.24
N TYR A 49 21.29 2.96 -4.89
CA TYR A 49 21.90 2.12 -5.92
C TYR A 49 21.98 2.82 -7.28
N PHE A 50 21.09 3.78 -7.57
CA PHE A 50 21.15 4.63 -8.75
C PHE A 50 22.46 5.41 -8.81
N MET A 51 22.84 6.07 -7.71
CA MET A 51 24.11 6.81 -7.63
C MET A 51 25.34 5.94 -7.92
N LYS A 52 25.30 4.65 -7.55
CA LYS A 52 26.41 3.72 -7.78
C LYS A 52 26.46 3.13 -9.19
N LEU A 53 25.33 3.08 -9.90
CA LEU A 53 25.20 2.46 -11.22
C LEU A 53 25.34 3.42 -12.40
N ASN A 54 25.57 4.71 -12.13
CA ASN A 54 25.78 5.78 -13.14
C ASN A 54 26.91 5.50 -14.17
N HIS A 55 27.58 4.35 -14.13
CA HIS A 55 28.54 3.89 -15.13
C HIS A 55 28.03 2.82 -16.12
N ASN A 56 26.82 2.24 -15.96
CA ASN A 56 26.51 0.93 -16.58
C ASN A 56 25.26 0.87 -17.51
N GLY A 57 24.65 1.99 -17.93
CA GLY A 57 23.59 1.98 -18.96
C GLY A 57 22.17 1.55 -18.53
N ASN A 58 21.92 1.26 -17.25
CA ASN A 58 20.59 0.88 -16.73
C ASN A 58 19.75 2.07 -16.22
N LEU A 59 19.99 3.28 -16.73
CA LEU A 59 19.39 4.51 -16.19
C LEU A 59 17.87 4.59 -16.43
N ASP A 60 17.40 4.10 -17.57
CA ASP A 60 15.99 4.21 -17.94
C ASP A 60 15.10 3.27 -17.12
N GLU A 61 15.54 2.03 -16.89
CA GLU A 61 14.82 1.09 -16.01
C GLU A 61 14.66 1.64 -14.59
N MET A 62 15.72 2.27 -14.04
CA MET A 62 15.64 2.84 -12.70
C MET A 62 14.76 4.08 -12.63
N ARG A 63 14.75 4.93 -13.67
CA ARG A 63 13.84 6.08 -13.76
C ARG A 63 12.38 5.65 -13.80
N GLU A 64 12.06 4.63 -14.59
CA GLU A 64 10.68 4.11 -14.64
C GLU A 64 10.25 3.54 -13.28
N ILE A 65 11.11 2.80 -12.59
CA ILE A 65 10.79 2.30 -11.24
C ILE A 65 10.60 3.43 -10.23
N ALA A 66 11.46 4.45 -10.25
CA ALA A 66 11.32 5.60 -9.35
C ALA A 66 9.99 6.35 -9.61
N LYS A 67 9.60 6.48 -10.88
CA LYS A 67 8.32 7.06 -11.28
C LYS A 67 7.13 6.21 -10.81
N GLU A 68 7.20 4.89 -10.98
CA GLU A 68 6.17 3.96 -10.50
C GLU A 68 5.99 4.05 -8.97
N LEU A 69 7.09 4.09 -8.21
CA LEU A 69 7.06 4.29 -6.76
C LEU A 69 6.45 5.63 -6.36
N SER A 70 6.79 6.71 -7.06
CA SER A 70 6.21 8.02 -6.80
C SER A 70 4.69 8.02 -7.02
N GLN A 71 4.22 7.38 -8.08
CA GLN A 71 2.78 7.20 -8.34
C GLN A 71 2.11 6.34 -7.26
N GLU A 72 2.78 5.28 -6.81
CA GLU A 72 2.27 4.40 -5.76
C GLU A 72 2.21 5.11 -4.40
N ASN A 73 3.18 5.98 -4.08
CA ASN A 73 3.14 6.82 -2.90
C ASN A 73 1.96 7.79 -2.92
N LYS A 74 1.69 8.44 -4.05
CA LYS A 74 0.52 9.31 -4.21
C LYS A 74 -0.78 8.54 -4.01
N ALA A 75 -0.90 7.35 -4.61
CA ALA A 75 -2.07 6.48 -4.42
C ALA A 75 -2.24 6.06 -2.95
N CYS A 76 -1.14 5.78 -2.24
CA CYS A 76 -1.17 5.48 -0.81
C CYS A 76 -1.67 6.66 0.02
N GLU A 77 -1.22 7.89 -0.29
CA GLU A 77 -1.67 9.12 0.36
C GLU A 77 -3.16 9.39 0.12
N GLU A 78 -3.63 9.23 -1.12
CA GLU A 78 -5.05 9.35 -1.44
C GLU A 78 -5.90 8.32 -0.69
N LEU A 79 -5.41 7.08 -0.54
CA LEU A 79 -6.10 6.04 0.23
C LEU A 79 -6.11 6.35 1.73
N LEU A 80 -5.03 6.92 2.28
CA LEU A 80 -5.00 7.37 3.67
C LEU A 80 -6.06 8.44 3.92
N ASP A 81 -6.15 9.44 3.04
CA ASP A 81 -7.14 10.52 3.16
C ASP A 81 -8.58 9.98 3.06
N LYS A 82 -8.85 9.11 2.08
CA LYS A 82 -10.16 8.45 1.94
C LYS A 82 -10.51 7.61 3.16
N THR A 83 -9.55 6.83 3.68
CA THR A 83 -9.78 5.96 4.85
C THR A 83 -10.04 6.79 6.11
N ALA A 84 -9.29 7.88 6.31
CA ALA A 84 -9.49 8.80 7.42
C ALA A 84 -10.86 9.50 7.36
N LEU A 85 -11.30 9.88 6.16
CA LEU A 85 -12.65 10.42 5.97
C LEU A 85 -13.73 9.37 6.27
N HIS A 86 -13.56 8.16 5.76
CA HIS A 86 -14.49 7.05 6.00
C HIS A 86 -14.64 6.70 7.49
N LEU A 87 -13.52 6.69 8.22
CA LEU A 87 -13.52 6.51 9.68
C LEU A 87 -14.35 7.59 10.40
N LYS A 88 -14.29 8.85 9.96
CA LYS A 88 -15.13 9.93 10.50
C LYS A 88 -16.62 9.71 10.21
N HIS A 89 -16.96 9.21 9.03
CA HIS A 89 -18.34 8.87 8.67
C HIS A 89 -18.86 7.73 9.56
N LEU A 90 -18.09 6.65 9.71
CA LEU A 90 -18.43 5.51 10.57
C LEU A 90 -18.58 5.90 12.04
N ALA A 91 -17.66 6.69 12.59
CA ALA A 91 -17.78 7.20 13.96
C ALA A 91 -19.08 8.01 14.14
N GLY A 92 -19.40 8.88 13.18
CA GLY A 92 -20.64 9.65 13.23
C GLY A 92 -21.91 8.81 13.09
N LEU A 93 -21.88 7.68 12.38
CA LEU A 93 -22.99 6.72 12.32
C LEU A 93 -23.15 5.92 13.62
N ILE A 94 -22.04 5.58 14.29
CA ILE A 94 -22.06 4.92 15.59
C ILE A 94 -22.71 5.84 16.64
N ASP A 95 -22.33 7.12 16.65
CA ASP A 95 -22.85 8.11 17.60
C ASP A 95 -24.29 8.56 17.27
N ALA A 96 -24.59 8.72 15.98
CA ALA A 96 -25.88 9.21 15.50
C ALA A 96 -26.31 8.46 14.22
N PRO A 97 -27.07 7.35 14.34
CA PRO A 97 -27.42 6.47 13.22
C PRO A 97 -28.16 7.12 12.04
N TYR A 98 -28.80 8.27 12.27
CA TYR A 98 -29.56 9.01 11.25
C TYR A 98 -28.72 10.07 10.52
N LYS A 99 -27.46 10.26 10.92
CA LYS A 99 -26.62 11.37 10.43
C LYS A 99 -26.14 11.18 8.99
N TYR A 100 -26.05 9.93 8.53
CA TYR A 100 -25.59 9.59 7.18
C TYR A 100 -26.48 8.52 6.55
N ASP A 101 -26.47 8.49 5.22
CA ASP A 101 -27.10 7.42 4.46
C ASP A 101 -26.29 6.12 4.62
N SER A 102 -26.94 5.10 5.21
CA SER A 102 -26.33 3.80 5.49
C SER A 102 -25.94 3.04 4.22
N HIS A 103 -26.72 3.16 3.15
CA HIS A 103 -26.41 2.53 1.86
C HIS A 103 -25.20 3.21 1.22
N GLN A 104 -25.15 4.55 1.26
CA GLN A 104 -24.01 5.28 0.76
C GLN A 104 -22.73 4.90 1.52
N CYS A 105 -22.77 4.86 2.85
CA CYS A 105 -21.60 4.51 3.66
C CYS A 105 -21.09 3.08 3.39
N ARG A 106 -22.00 2.12 3.16
CA ARG A 106 -21.61 0.75 2.80
C ARG A 106 -20.97 0.66 1.42
N ASN A 107 -21.52 1.38 0.43
CA ASN A 107 -20.93 1.46 -0.90
C ASN A 107 -19.54 2.12 -0.87
N GLU A 108 -19.38 3.17 -0.05
CA GLU A 108 -18.07 3.80 0.20
C GLU A 108 -17.08 2.80 0.80
N HIS A 109 -17.51 2.01 1.79
CA HIS A 109 -16.67 1.00 2.43
C HIS A 109 -16.23 -0.10 1.44
N GLU A 110 -17.15 -0.66 0.66
CA GLU A 110 -16.83 -1.69 -0.34
C GLU A 110 -15.88 -1.15 -1.41
N LYS A 111 -16.11 0.08 -1.88
CA LYS A 111 -15.22 0.72 -2.85
C LYS A 111 -13.81 0.88 -2.26
N LEU A 112 -13.71 1.36 -1.02
CA LEU A 112 -12.44 1.53 -0.32
C LEU A 112 -11.71 0.19 -0.14
N GLU A 113 -12.41 -0.87 0.27
CA GLU A 113 -11.85 -2.22 0.40
C GLU A 113 -11.21 -2.68 -0.92
N ASN A 114 -11.93 -2.51 -2.04
CA ASN A 114 -11.46 -2.90 -3.35
C ASN A 114 -10.24 -2.07 -3.81
N GLU A 115 -10.26 -0.75 -3.59
CA GLU A 115 -9.14 0.13 -3.93
C GLU A 115 -7.87 -0.23 -3.12
N ILE A 116 -8.02 -0.50 -1.82
CA ILE A 116 -6.92 -0.94 -0.94
C ILE A 116 -6.38 -2.30 -1.38
N ALA A 117 -7.26 -3.26 -1.66
CA ALA A 117 -6.85 -4.59 -2.13
C ALA A 117 -6.06 -4.51 -3.45
N PHE A 118 -6.50 -3.64 -4.38
CA PHE A 118 -5.78 -3.38 -5.62
C PHE A 118 -4.40 -2.75 -5.36
N PHE A 119 -4.35 -1.72 -4.51
CA PHE A 119 -3.10 -1.07 -4.11
C PHE A 119 -2.11 -2.06 -3.50
N VAL A 120 -2.53 -2.86 -2.51
CA VAL A 120 -1.66 -3.86 -1.84
C VAL A 120 -1.11 -4.88 -2.84
N LYS A 121 -1.92 -5.30 -3.82
CA LYS A 121 -1.48 -6.23 -4.87
C LYS A 121 -0.41 -5.58 -5.76
N LYS A 122 -0.61 -4.32 -6.17
CA LYS A 122 0.35 -3.56 -6.96
C LYS A 122 1.65 -3.34 -6.19
N PHE A 123 1.56 -2.89 -4.95
CA PHE A 123 2.69 -2.63 -4.06
C PHE A 123 3.57 -3.87 -3.88
N ARG A 124 2.96 -5.03 -3.61
CA ARG A 124 3.69 -6.30 -3.47
C ARG A 124 4.41 -6.72 -4.74
N LYS A 125 3.83 -6.46 -5.91
CA LYS A 125 4.47 -6.73 -7.20
C LYS A 125 5.69 -5.83 -7.38
N ASN A 126 5.53 -4.53 -7.12
CA ASN A 126 6.59 -3.53 -7.27
C ASN A 126 7.74 -3.78 -6.30
N LYS A 127 7.45 -4.01 -5.02
CA LYS A 127 8.44 -4.36 -3.99
C LYS A 127 9.31 -5.56 -4.38
N LYS A 128 8.70 -6.61 -4.96
CA LYS A 128 9.45 -7.78 -5.47
C LYS A 128 10.38 -7.42 -6.64
N ALA A 129 9.91 -6.60 -7.59
CA ALA A 129 10.71 -6.18 -8.73
C ALA A 129 11.95 -5.39 -8.28
N ILE A 130 11.74 -4.45 -7.35
CA ILE A 130 12.79 -3.61 -6.77
C ILE A 130 13.85 -4.48 -6.08
N PHE A 131 13.42 -5.41 -5.20
CA PHE A 131 14.36 -6.30 -4.52
C PHE A 131 15.18 -7.15 -5.49
N SER A 132 14.55 -7.70 -6.54
CA SER A 132 15.26 -8.48 -7.56
C SER A 132 16.36 -7.65 -8.25
N ILE A 133 16.07 -6.39 -8.57
CA ILE A 133 17.03 -5.49 -9.22
C ILE A 133 18.15 -5.12 -8.26
N THR A 134 17.82 -4.74 -7.02
CA THR A 134 18.82 -4.37 -6.02
C THR A 134 19.74 -5.55 -5.67
N GLU A 135 19.21 -6.78 -5.57
CA GLU A 135 20.03 -7.97 -5.35
C GLU A 135 21.01 -8.22 -6.49
N LYS A 136 20.56 -8.10 -7.75
CA LYS A 136 21.44 -8.25 -8.93
C LYS A 136 22.58 -7.24 -8.90
N VAL A 137 22.28 -5.99 -8.54
CA VAL A 137 23.26 -4.91 -8.42
C VAL A 137 24.27 -5.21 -7.31
N MET A 138 23.79 -5.60 -6.13
CA MET A 138 24.64 -5.97 -5.00
C MET A 138 25.58 -7.13 -5.32
N LYS A 139 25.09 -8.19 -5.97
CA LYS A 139 25.91 -9.35 -6.37
C LYS A 139 27.03 -8.93 -7.34
N LYS A 140 26.73 -8.08 -8.32
CA LYS A 140 27.75 -7.54 -9.24
C LYS A 140 28.80 -6.70 -8.50
N GLU A 141 28.40 -5.88 -7.53
CA GLU A 141 29.32 -5.10 -6.70
C GLU A 141 30.25 -5.99 -5.87
N ILE A 142 29.71 -7.02 -5.21
CA ILE A 142 30.49 -7.97 -4.40
C ILE A 142 31.51 -8.69 -5.29
N GLN A 143 31.10 -9.20 -6.45
CA GLN A 143 32.01 -9.88 -7.37
C GLN A 143 33.16 -8.98 -7.84
N LYS A 144 32.87 -7.70 -8.14
CA LYS A 144 33.89 -6.72 -8.55
C LYS A 144 34.92 -6.49 -7.44
N ARG A 145 34.50 -6.44 -6.17
CA ARG A 145 35.43 -6.26 -5.03
C ARG A 145 36.26 -7.51 -4.70
N LEU A 146 35.75 -8.70 -5.01
CA LEU A 146 36.46 -9.96 -4.79
C LEU A 146 37.47 -10.30 -5.89
N THR A 147 37.39 -9.62 -7.03
CA THR A 147 38.25 -9.83 -8.21
C THR A 147 39.25 -8.69 -8.45
N GLN A 148 39.28 -7.72 -7.54
CA GLN A 148 40.25 -6.62 -7.44
C GLN A 148 41.22 -6.91 -6.29
#